data_AF-A0A395JPM3-F1
#
_entry.id   AF-A0A395JPM3-F1
#
_cell.length_a   1.000
_cell.length_b   1.000
_cell.length_c   1.000
_cell.angle_alpha   90.00
_cell.angle_beta   90.00
_cell.angle_gamma   90.00
#
_symmetry.space_group_name_H-M   'P 1'
#
loop_
_entity.id
_entity.type
_entity.pdbx_description
1 polymer ?
#
loop_
_entity_poly.entity_id
_entity_poly.type
_entity_poly.pdbx_seq_one_letter_code
_entity_poly.pdbx_strand_id
1 'polypeptide(L)'
;MVNRLPSWIFLCLAILLMGFALTPLVRVALGIDDTIQMSFLTMVSILIGGLMCGLTAMLLLAKRQPELRTYFDDQADHVQAAKMHACGLLLFTGLPLANFLACYYLWVTSRSRSRYLDYQGREAICFQITIYLYLLMCLFMAYVIIGALAIPLLLIFSLLASLTAVASTLRGKQFRYPANISIIDRGMQTVPATESA
;
A
#
# COMPACT_ATOMS: atom_id res chain seq x y z
N MET A 1 -2.44 32.38 -7.59
CA MET A 1 -1.65 31.41 -6.79
C MET A 1 -2.61 30.35 -6.27
N VAL A 2 -2.68 29.19 -6.91
CA VAL A 2 -3.55 28.09 -6.43
C VAL A 2 -2.86 27.50 -5.21
N ASN A 3 -3.41 27.73 -4.01
CA ASN A 3 -2.93 27.08 -2.79
C ASN A 3 -2.95 25.57 -3.02
N ARG A 4 -1.77 24.96 -3.19
CA ARG A 4 -1.66 23.53 -3.38
C ARG A 4 -2.14 22.87 -2.09
N LEU A 5 -3.29 22.19 -2.14
CA LEU A 5 -3.81 21.50 -0.96
C LEU A 5 -2.73 20.56 -0.41
N PRO A 6 -2.38 20.69 0.88
CA PRO A 6 -1.33 19.87 1.45
C PRO A 6 -1.84 18.44 1.68
N SER A 7 -1.07 17.45 1.21
CA SER A 7 -1.43 16.03 1.26
C SER A 7 -1.69 15.50 2.67
N TRP A 8 -1.12 16.14 3.70
CA TRP A 8 -1.32 15.74 5.09
C TRP A 8 -2.78 15.91 5.55
N ILE A 9 -3.53 16.88 4.99
CA ILE A 9 -4.95 17.07 5.32
C ILE A 9 -5.75 15.84 4.91
N PHE A 10 -5.53 15.34 3.69
CA PHE A 10 -6.18 14.13 3.20
C PHE A 10 -5.77 12.90 4.00
N LEU A 11 -4.51 12.82 4.44
CA LEU A 11 -4.05 11.71 5.27
C LEU A 11 -4.74 11.71 6.65
N CYS A 12 -4.78 12.85 7.32
CA CYS A 12 -5.46 12.99 8.62
C CYS A 12 -6.95 12.67 8.52
N LEU A 13 -7.61 13.20 7.49
CA LEU A 13 -9.03 12.94 7.24
C LEU A 13 -9.30 11.46 6.97
N ALA A 14 -8.46 10.81 6.15
CA ALA A 14 -8.57 9.38 5.88
C ALA A 14 -8.43 8.53 7.15
N ILE A 15 -7.41 8.79 7.96
CA ILE A 15 -7.16 8.03 9.20
C ILE A 15 -8.32 8.23 10.19
N LEU A 16 -8.84 9.45 10.33
CA LEU A 16 -9.97 9.76 11.20
C LEU A 16 -11.23 9.00 10.76
N LEU A 17 -11.59 9.08 9.47
CA LEU A 17 -12.78 8.41 8.93
C LEU A 17 -12.67 6.88 9.04
N MET A 18 -11.53 6.31 8.66
CA MET A 18 -11.32 4.86 8.74
C MET A 18 -11.28 4.38 10.19
N GLY A 19 -10.64 5.12 11.09
CA GLY A 19 -10.63 4.81 12.52
C GLY A 19 -12.04 4.83 13.11
N PHE A 20 -12.84 5.86 12.79
CA PHE A 20 -14.22 5.97 13.24
C PHE A 20 -15.10 4.81 12.73
N ALA A 21 -14.93 4.39 11.47
CA ALA A 21 -15.66 3.26 10.90
C ALA A 21 -15.37 1.93 11.63
N LEU A 22 -14.16 1.77 12.18
CA LEU A 22 -13.74 0.56 12.90
C LEU A 22 -14.12 0.58 14.39
N THR A 23 -14.36 1.73 15.00
CA THR A 23 -14.75 1.89 16.42
C THR A 23 -15.82 0.90 16.89
N PRO A 24 -17.00 0.79 16.25
CA PRO A 24 -18.03 -0.16 16.66
C PRO A 24 -17.56 -1.63 16.65
N LEU A 25 -16.71 -2.03 15.70
CA LEU A 25 -16.15 -3.39 15.67
C LEU A 25 -15.17 -3.61 16.84
N VAL A 26 -14.29 -2.62 17.10
CA VAL A 26 -13.32 -2.67 18.20
C VAL A 26 -14.02 -2.71 19.56
N ARG A 27 -15.07 -1.91 19.76
CA ARG A 27 -15.83 -1.87 21.02
C ARG A 27 -16.48 -3.21 21.35
N VAL A 28 -17.08 -3.87 20.35
CA VAL A 28 -17.63 -5.23 20.50
C VAL A 28 -16.52 -6.25 20.76
N ALA A 29 -15.40 -6.17 20.03
CA ALA A 29 -14.27 -7.08 20.22
C ALA A 29 -13.62 -6.97 21.61
N LEU A 30 -13.68 -5.78 22.24
CA LEU A 30 -13.21 -5.54 23.60
C LEU A 30 -14.27 -5.86 24.68
N GLY A 31 -15.46 -6.31 24.30
CA GLY A 31 -16.55 -6.63 25.23
C GLY A 31 -17.17 -5.40 25.92
N ILE A 32 -17.01 -4.20 25.34
CA ILE A 32 -17.61 -2.97 25.87
C ILE A 32 -19.10 -2.88 25.51
N ASP A 33 -19.46 -3.31 24.30
CA ASP A 33 -20.84 -3.33 23.82
C ASP A 33 -21.23 -4.75 23.39
N ASP A 34 -22.46 -5.18 23.69
CA ASP A 34 -23.00 -6.48 23.28
C ASP A 34 -23.47 -6.51 21.80
N THR A 35 -23.65 -5.33 21.19
CA THR A 35 -24.19 -5.21 19.83
C THR A 35 -23.48 -4.12 19.03
N ILE A 36 -23.43 -4.30 17.71
CA ILE A 36 -22.88 -3.30 16.79
C ILE A 36 -23.91 -2.17 16.65
N GLN A 37 -23.63 -1.01 17.24
CA GLN A 37 -24.56 0.13 17.28
C GLN A 37 -24.77 0.81 15.91
N MET A 38 -23.79 0.75 15.01
CA MET A 38 -23.86 1.37 13.69
C MET A 38 -24.39 0.40 12.63
N SER A 39 -25.23 0.90 11.72
CA SER A 39 -25.65 0.10 10.57
C SER A 39 -24.44 -0.29 9.71
N PHE A 40 -24.46 -1.51 9.18
CA PHE A 40 -23.42 -2.02 8.28
C PHE A 40 -23.20 -1.08 7.09
N LEU A 41 -24.28 -0.54 6.51
CA LEU A 41 -24.21 0.39 5.39
C LEU A 41 -23.52 1.71 5.73
N THR A 42 -23.74 2.24 6.94
CA THR A 42 -23.04 3.44 7.42
C THR A 42 -21.54 3.18 7.58
N MET A 43 -21.15 2.04 8.15
CA MET A 43 -19.73 1.65 8.27
C MET A 43 -19.06 1.59 6.91
N VAL A 44 -19.66 0.87 5.95
CA VAL A 44 -19.12 0.73 4.58
C VAL A 44 -19.00 2.09 3.90
N SER A 45 -20.00 2.96 4.05
CA SER A 45 -20.00 4.28 3.41
C SER A 45 -18.89 5.19 3.95
N ILE A 46 -18.68 5.18 5.28
CA ILE A 46 -17.58 5.93 5.91
C ILE A 46 -16.23 5.36 5.50
N LEU A 47 -16.10 4.03 5.40
CA LEU A 47 -14.88 3.36 4.99
C LEU A 47 -14.51 3.68 3.54
N ILE A 48 -15.50 3.72 2.63
CA ILE A 48 -15.31 4.16 1.23
C ILE A 48 -14.81 5.61 1.19
N GLY A 49 -15.45 6.52 1.94
CA GLY A 49 -15.02 7.92 2.01
C GLY A 49 -13.60 8.08 2.55
N GLY A 50 -13.27 7.36 3.63
CA GLY A 50 -11.92 7.32 4.20
C GLY A 50 -10.88 6.78 3.22
N LEU A 51 -11.19 5.71 2.49
CA LEU A 51 -10.32 5.14 1.48
C LEU A 51 -10.12 6.03 0.26
N MET A 52 -11.15 6.72 -0.22
CA MET A 52 -11.02 7.69 -1.31
C MET A 52 -10.09 8.83 -0.93
N CYS A 53 -10.24 9.33 0.30
CA CYS A 53 -9.36 10.35 0.86
C CYS A 53 -7.91 9.82 1.00
N GLY A 54 -7.76 8.61 1.53
CA GLY A 54 -6.49 7.94 1.72
C GLY A 54 -5.75 7.67 0.41
N LEU A 55 -6.43 7.12 -0.59
CA LEU A 55 -5.90 6.91 -1.95
C LEU A 55 -5.46 8.21 -2.58
N THR A 56 -6.24 9.29 -2.41
CA THR A 56 -5.84 10.63 -2.88
C THR A 56 -4.55 11.08 -2.21
N ALA A 57 -4.43 10.92 -0.88
CA ALA A 57 -3.21 11.23 -0.14
C ALA A 57 -2.01 10.40 -0.64
N MET A 58 -2.19 9.08 -0.82
CA MET A 58 -1.16 8.17 -1.33
C MET A 58 -0.67 8.57 -2.73
N LEU A 59 -1.59 8.86 -3.65
CA LEU A 59 -1.26 9.28 -5.01
C LEU A 59 -0.50 10.61 -5.01
N LEU A 60 -0.90 11.56 -4.16
CA LEU A 60 -0.20 12.83 -4.03
C LEU A 60 1.21 12.64 -3.45
N LEU A 61 1.39 11.78 -2.44
CA LEU A 61 2.70 11.47 -1.87
C LEU A 61 3.61 10.77 -2.87
N ALA A 62 3.08 9.77 -3.58
CA ALA A 62 3.79 9.04 -4.62
C ALA A 62 4.26 9.96 -5.77
N LYS A 63 3.39 10.86 -6.23
CA LYS A 63 3.71 11.79 -7.34
C LYS A 63 4.59 12.98 -6.93
N ARG A 64 4.69 13.31 -5.64
CA ARG A 64 5.54 14.42 -5.16
C ARG A 64 7.03 14.11 -5.21
N GLN A 65 7.39 12.85 -5.37
CA GLN A 65 8.77 12.40 -5.30
C GLN A 65 9.51 12.67 -6.61
N PRO A 66 10.60 13.47 -6.60
CA PRO A 66 11.36 13.74 -7.81
C PRO A 66 12.06 12.47 -8.28
N GLU A 67 12.34 12.42 -9.59
CA GLU A 67 13.17 11.38 -10.17
C GLU A 67 14.63 11.63 -9.81
N LEU A 68 15.31 10.58 -9.35
CA LEU A 68 16.73 10.63 -9.03
C LEU A 68 17.53 10.38 -10.30
N ARG A 69 18.48 11.29 -10.59
CA ARG A 69 19.38 11.15 -11.75
C ARG A 69 20.69 10.43 -11.39
N THR A 70 21.08 10.51 -10.14
CA THR A 70 22.33 9.93 -9.62
C THR A 70 22.04 9.22 -8.30
N TYR A 71 22.68 8.08 -8.11
CA TYR A 71 22.62 7.27 -6.89
C TYR A 71 24.00 7.29 -6.22
N PHE A 72 24.04 7.18 -4.88
CA PHE A 72 25.30 7.24 -4.12
C PHE A 72 26.17 6.00 -4.28
N ASP A 73 25.55 4.83 -4.45
CA ASP A 73 26.18 3.52 -4.55
C ASP A 73 25.31 2.63 -5.48
N ASP A 74 25.89 1.66 -6.17
CA ASP A 74 25.12 0.68 -6.96
C ASP A 74 25.00 -0.69 -6.28
N GLN A 75 25.42 -0.79 -5.01
CA GLN A 75 25.20 -2.00 -4.23
C GLN A 75 23.70 -2.26 -3.99
N ALA A 76 23.29 -3.49 -4.26
CA ALA A 76 21.94 -3.96 -4.04
C ALA A 76 21.75 -4.34 -2.56
N ASP A 77 21.11 -3.46 -1.78
CA ASP A 77 20.72 -3.77 -0.40
C ASP A 77 19.41 -4.58 -0.38
N HIS A 78 19.59 -5.90 -0.47
CA HIS A 78 18.50 -6.87 -0.49
C HIS A 78 17.68 -6.89 0.79
N VAL A 79 18.31 -6.65 1.94
CA VAL A 79 17.65 -6.65 3.25
C VAL A 79 16.74 -5.42 3.38
N GLN A 80 17.22 -4.26 2.96
CA GLN A 80 16.41 -3.05 2.96
C GLN A 80 15.24 -3.15 1.98
N ALA A 81 15.45 -3.72 0.78
CA ALA A 81 14.35 -4.01 -0.15
C ALA A 81 13.32 -4.97 0.47
N ALA A 82 13.76 -6.05 1.12
CA ALA A 82 12.89 -7.00 1.80
C ALA A 82 12.01 -6.32 2.86
N LYS A 83 12.57 -5.38 3.64
CA LYS A 83 11.81 -4.60 4.62
C LYS A 83 10.67 -3.79 3.97
N MET A 84 10.91 -3.18 2.81
CA MET A 84 9.86 -2.43 2.09
C MET A 84 8.70 -3.35 1.69
N HIS A 85 8.97 -4.55 1.21
CA HIS A 85 7.93 -5.52 0.85
C HIS A 85 7.19 -6.08 2.08
N ALA A 86 7.93 -6.27 3.19
CA ALA A 86 7.37 -6.73 4.46
C ALA A 86 6.41 -5.71 5.08
N CYS A 87 6.55 -4.41 4.79
CA CYS A 87 5.57 -3.40 5.22
C CYS A 87 4.14 -3.71 4.78
N GLY A 88 3.94 -4.47 3.69
CA GLY A 88 2.61 -4.93 3.28
C GLY A 88 1.89 -5.74 4.36
N LEU A 89 2.62 -6.44 5.22
CA LEU A 89 2.07 -7.23 6.33
C LEU A 89 1.44 -6.35 7.42
N LEU A 90 1.75 -5.05 7.47
CA LEU A 90 1.10 -4.13 8.41
C LEU A 90 -0.40 -3.95 8.10
N LEU A 91 -0.86 -4.30 6.90
CA LEU A 91 -2.29 -4.30 6.55
C LEU A 91 -3.11 -5.18 7.52
N PHE A 92 -2.55 -6.29 7.99
CA PHE A 92 -3.22 -7.24 8.88
C PHE A 92 -3.34 -6.75 10.33
N THR A 93 -2.65 -5.67 10.69
CA THR A 93 -2.78 -5.06 12.03
C THR A 93 -4.08 -4.27 12.19
N GLY A 94 -4.79 -3.99 11.09
CA GLY A 94 -5.99 -3.15 11.10
C GLY A 94 -5.71 -1.65 11.23
N LEU A 95 -4.44 -1.23 11.34
CA LEU A 95 -4.07 0.18 11.39
C LEU A 95 -4.22 0.84 10.00
N PRO A 96 -5.06 1.88 9.85
CA PRO A 96 -5.29 2.53 8.56
C PRO A 96 -3.99 3.08 7.96
N LEU A 97 -3.70 2.73 6.71
CA LEU A 97 -2.58 3.22 5.90
C LEU A 97 -1.17 2.91 6.44
N ALA A 98 -1.04 2.13 7.51
CA ALA A 98 0.25 1.85 8.15
C ALA A 98 1.25 1.15 7.21
N ASN A 99 0.77 0.18 6.43
CA ASN A 99 1.54 -0.52 5.40
C ASN A 99 2.17 0.43 4.37
N PHE A 100 1.37 1.34 3.82
CA PHE A 100 1.84 2.30 2.84
C PHE A 100 2.79 3.33 3.46
N LEU A 101 2.44 3.91 4.60
CA LEU A 101 3.26 4.95 5.24
C LEU A 101 4.63 4.41 5.64
N ALA A 102 4.69 3.20 6.21
CA ALA A 102 5.96 2.55 6.54
C ALA A 102 6.81 2.28 5.29
N CYS A 103 6.20 1.72 4.24
CA CYS A 103 6.90 1.46 2.98
C CYS A 103 7.41 2.75 2.33
N TYR A 104 6.57 3.78 2.28
CA TYR A 104 6.90 5.09 1.73
C TYR A 104 8.05 5.75 2.48
N TYR A 105 8.02 5.70 3.82
CA TYR A 105 9.10 6.22 4.66
C TYR A 105 10.43 5.49 4.40
N LEU A 106 10.41 4.15 4.39
CA LEU A 106 11.60 3.35 4.10
C LEU A 106 12.15 3.63 2.70
N TRP A 107 11.28 3.74 1.69
CA TRP A 107 11.71 4.07 0.33
C TRP A 107 12.32 5.46 0.25
N VAL A 108 11.66 6.50 0.76
CA VAL A 108 12.17 7.89 0.66
C VAL A 108 13.53 8.04 1.34
N THR A 109 13.76 7.35 2.46
CA THR A 109 15.03 7.43 3.21
C THR A 109 16.16 6.63 2.57
N SER A 110 15.87 5.60 1.76
CA SER A 110 16.91 4.74 1.17
C SER A 110 17.02 4.82 -0.35
N ARG A 111 16.07 5.44 -1.06
CA ARG A 111 16.04 5.48 -2.54
C ARG A 111 17.19 6.20 -3.22
N SER A 112 17.83 7.15 -2.54
CA SER A 112 19.02 7.83 -3.06
C SER A 112 20.27 6.95 -3.02
N ARG A 113 20.24 5.85 -2.26
CA ARG A 113 21.40 4.98 -2.08
C ARG A 113 21.70 4.22 -3.35
N SER A 114 20.74 3.44 -3.88
CA SER A 114 20.94 2.64 -5.09
C SER A 114 19.72 2.55 -6.00
N ARG A 115 19.98 2.32 -7.29
CA ARG A 115 18.93 2.16 -8.31
C ARG A 115 18.04 0.96 -8.03
N TYR A 116 18.61 -0.13 -7.52
CA TYR A 116 17.87 -1.32 -7.10
C TYR A 116 16.85 -0.98 -6.00
N LEU A 117 17.23 -0.20 -4.99
CA LEU A 117 16.32 0.21 -3.91
C LEU A 117 15.22 1.15 -4.40
N ASP A 118 15.52 2.10 -5.28
CA ASP A 118 14.49 2.97 -5.85
C ASP A 118 13.48 2.17 -6.67
N TYR A 119 13.95 1.18 -7.45
CA TYR A 119 13.08 0.27 -8.20
C TYR A 119 12.17 -0.55 -7.28
N GLN A 120 12.73 -1.28 -6.30
CA GLN A 120 11.94 -2.13 -5.41
C GLN A 120 10.97 -1.33 -4.53
N GLY A 121 11.37 -0.13 -4.10
CA GLY A 121 10.49 0.75 -3.34
C GLY A 121 9.35 1.33 -4.18
N ARG A 122 9.61 1.76 -5.42
CA ARG A 122 8.56 2.17 -6.38
C ARG A 122 7.58 1.02 -6.64
N GLU A 123 8.10 -0.20 -6.79
CA GLU A 123 7.32 -1.43 -6.99
C GLU A 123 6.40 -1.72 -5.81
N ALA A 124 6.94 -1.71 -4.59
CA ALA A 124 6.20 -1.95 -3.36
C ALA A 124 5.13 -0.88 -3.10
N ILE A 125 5.43 0.40 -3.32
CA ILE A 125 4.47 1.50 -3.17
C ILE A 125 3.31 1.37 -4.16
N CYS A 126 3.61 1.10 -5.44
CA CYS A 126 2.57 0.87 -6.44
C CYS A 126 1.67 -0.31 -6.06
N PHE A 127 2.25 -1.37 -5.50
CA PHE A 127 1.48 -2.52 -5.05
C PHE A 127 0.55 -2.16 -3.89
N GLN A 128 1.02 -1.41 -2.88
CA GLN A 128 0.15 -0.97 -1.79
C GLN A 128 -1.02 -0.13 -2.32
N ILE A 129 -0.78 0.82 -3.22
CA ILE A 129 -1.86 1.62 -3.83
C ILE A 129 -2.83 0.72 -4.61
N THR A 130 -2.33 -0.26 -5.34
CA THR A 130 -3.15 -1.22 -6.09
C THR A 130 -4.06 -2.04 -5.16
N ILE A 131 -3.53 -2.55 -4.04
CA ILE A 131 -4.34 -3.26 -3.04
C ILE A 131 -5.42 -2.35 -2.45
N TYR A 132 -5.12 -1.08 -2.18
CA TYR A 132 -6.12 -0.13 -1.71
C TYR A 132 -7.21 0.18 -2.76
N LEU A 133 -6.86 0.22 -4.05
CA LEU A 133 -7.84 0.34 -5.13
C LEU A 133 -8.74 -0.89 -5.23
N TYR A 134 -8.19 -2.09 -5.11
CA TYR A 134 -8.98 -3.33 -5.08
C TYR A 134 -9.86 -3.41 -3.83
N LEU A 135 -9.37 -2.95 -2.68
CA LEU A 135 -10.17 -2.88 -1.46
C LEU A 135 -11.36 -1.92 -1.61
N LEU A 136 -11.13 -0.75 -2.21
CA LEU A 136 -12.19 0.19 -2.53
C LEU A 136 -13.25 -0.43 -3.45
N MET A 137 -12.82 -1.17 -4.48
CA MET A 137 -13.72 -1.88 -5.39
C MET A 137 -14.54 -2.95 -4.64
N CYS A 138 -13.90 -3.72 -3.75
CA CYS A 138 -14.59 -4.73 -2.93
C CYS A 138 -15.64 -4.09 -2.01
N LEU A 139 -15.34 -2.93 -1.41
CA LEU A 139 -16.29 -2.21 -0.56
C LEU A 139 -17.45 -1.60 -1.34
N PHE A 140 -17.20 -1.10 -2.56
CA PHE A 140 -18.28 -0.69 -3.44
C PHE A 140 -19.16 -1.89 -3.84
N MET A 141 -18.56 -3.06 -4.05
CA MET A 141 -19.34 -4.28 -4.25
C MET A 141 -20.00 -4.79 -2.97
N ALA A 142 -19.59 -4.38 -1.76
CA ALA A 142 -20.11 -4.92 -0.49
C ALA A 142 -21.56 -4.51 -0.21
N TYR A 143 -22.11 -3.53 -0.93
CA TYR A 143 -23.56 -3.32 -0.99
C TYR A 143 -24.30 -4.54 -1.55
N VAL A 144 -23.59 -5.38 -2.30
CA VAL A 144 -23.96 -6.74 -2.70
C VAL A 144 -23.12 -7.70 -1.85
N ILE A 145 -23.71 -8.76 -1.29
CA ILE A 145 -23.02 -9.70 -0.37
C ILE A 145 -21.66 -10.22 -0.94
N ILE A 146 -21.52 -10.25 -2.27
CA ILE A 146 -20.32 -10.59 -3.02
C ILE A 146 -19.06 -9.82 -2.57
N GLY A 147 -19.18 -8.51 -2.28
CA GLY A 147 -18.01 -7.70 -1.90
C GLY A 147 -17.37 -8.16 -0.59
N ALA A 148 -18.18 -8.62 0.37
CA ALA A 148 -17.67 -9.14 1.64
C ALA A 148 -16.84 -10.43 1.46
N LEU A 149 -17.20 -11.28 0.50
CA LEU A 149 -16.45 -12.50 0.17
C LEU A 149 -15.15 -12.22 -0.61
N ALA A 150 -15.10 -11.13 -1.36
CA ALA A 150 -13.91 -10.74 -2.12
C ALA A 150 -12.77 -10.20 -1.24
N ILE A 151 -13.09 -9.55 -0.11
CA ILE A 151 -12.10 -9.00 0.83
C ILE A 151 -11.10 -10.06 1.35
N PRO A 152 -11.52 -11.21 1.93
CA PRO A 152 -10.58 -12.21 2.42
C PRO A 152 -9.71 -12.78 1.30
N LEU A 153 -10.25 -12.96 0.09
CA LEU A 153 -9.47 -13.40 -1.06
C LEU A 153 -8.37 -12.38 -1.43
N LEU A 154 -8.71 -11.10 -1.44
CA LEU A 154 -7.76 -10.01 -1.68
C LEU A 154 -6.67 -9.95 -0.59
N LEU A 155 -7.03 -10.15 0.68
CA LEU A 155 -6.08 -10.18 1.78
C LEU A 155 -5.12 -11.36 1.66
N ILE A 156 -5.60 -12.56 1.32
CA ILE A 156 -4.75 -13.74 1.07
C ILE A 156 -3.80 -13.47 -0.11
N PHE A 157 -4.31 -12.91 -1.20
CA PHE A 157 -3.47 -12.52 -2.34
C PHE A 157 -2.38 -11.53 -1.93
N SER A 158 -2.72 -10.50 -1.17
CA SER A 158 -1.77 -9.51 -0.66
C SER A 158 -0.69 -10.14 0.23
N LEU A 159 -1.08 -11.06 1.12
CA LEU A 159 -0.17 -11.81 1.97
C LEU A 159 0.84 -12.61 1.15
N LEU A 160 0.36 -13.47 0.25
CA LEU A 160 1.21 -14.34 -0.57
C LEU A 160 2.15 -13.53 -1.45
N ALA A 161 1.65 -12.45 -2.05
CA ALA A 161 2.43 -11.56 -2.88
C ALA A 161 3.54 -10.86 -2.08
N SER A 162 3.25 -10.37 -0.86
CA SER A 162 4.27 -9.78 0.02
C SER A 162 5.30 -10.80 0.49
N LEU A 163 4.90 -12.02 0.85
CA LEU A 163 5.83 -13.07 1.28
C LEU A 163 6.75 -13.52 0.13
N THR A 164 6.21 -13.72 -1.06
CA THR A 164 6.98 -14.08 -2.26
C THR A 164 7.95 -12.97 -2.66
N ALA A 165 7.55 -11.70 -2.52
CA ALA A 165 8.41 -10.56 -2.75
C ALA A 165 9.61 -10.54 -1.78
N VAL A 166 9.35 -10.65 -0.47
CA VAL A 166 10.39 -10.72 0.57
C VAL A 166 11.36 -11.86 0.29
N ALA A 167 10.85 -13.07 0.02
CA ALA A 167 11.67 -14.23 -0.27
C ALA A 167 12.48 -14.06 -1.58
N SER A 168 11.95 -13.37 -2.59
CA SER A 168 12.65 -13.10 -3.84
C SER A 168 13.78 -12.08 -3.66
N THR A 169 13.53 -10.97 -2.97
CA THR A 169 14.52 -9.93 -2.77
C THR A 169 15.67 -10.39 -1.88
N LEU A 170 15.40 -11.20 -0.85
CA LEU A 170 16.44 -11.81 -0.01
C LEU A 170 17.35 -12.77 -0.80
N ARG A 171 16.86 -13.37 -1.89
CA ARG A 171 17.64 -14.20 -2.82
C ARG A 171 18.40 -13.38 -3.88
N GLY A 172 18.40 -12.06 -3.75
CA GLY A 172 19.06 -11.16 -4.69
C GLY A 172 18.33 -10.93 -6.01
N LYS A 173 17.09 -11.45 -6.16
CA LYS A 173 16.32 -11.31 -7.38
C LYS A 173 15.44 -10.07 -7.33
N GLN A 174 15.39 -9.33 -8.44
CA GLN A 174 14.40 -8.28 -8.61
C GLN A 174 13.00 -8.90 -8.65
N PHE A 175 12.10 -8.38 -7.81
CA PHE A 175 10.72 -8.82 -7.78
C PHE A 175 9.80 -7.81 -8.48
N ARG A 176 8.76 -8.31 -9.14
CA ARG A 176 7.67 -7.53 -9.72
C ARG A 176 6.36 -8.15 -9.29
N TYR A 177 5.48 -7.34 -8.70
CA TYR A 177 4.21 -7.86 -8.20
C TYR A 177 3.27 -8.22 -9.37
N PRO A 178 2.61 -9.40 -9.32
CA PRO A 178 1.54 -9.71 -10.26
C PRO A 178 0.38 -8.73 -10.06
N ALA A 179 -0.30 -8.36 -11.14
CA ALA A 179 -1.44 -7.43 -11.15
C ALA A 179 -1.16 -6.02 -10.56
N ASN A 180 0.09 -5.59 -10.48
CA ASN A 180 0.46 -4.27 -9.96
C ASN A 180 0.32 -3.15 -11.01
N ILE A 181 -0.38 -2.07 -10.69
CA ILE A 181 -0.55 -0.91 -11.57
C ILE A 181 0.69 -0.01 -11.49
N SER A 182 1.30 0.29 -12.63
CA SER A 182 2.47 1.17 -12.68
C SER A 182 2.08 2.65 -12.65
N ILE A 183 2.00 3.21 -11.45
CA ILE A 183 1.69 4.63 -11.22
C ILE A 183 2.97 5.49 -11.34
N ILE A 184 4.10 4.93 -10.92
CA ILE A 184 5.41 5.57 -10.95
C ILE A 184 6.31 4.76 -11.90
N ASP A 185 7.13 5.43 -12.69
CA ASP A 185 7.78 4.83 -13.87
C ASP A 185 8.76 3.66 -13.64
N ARG A 186 9.35 3.33 -12.50
CA ARG A 186 10.30 2.17 -12.39
C ARG A 186 11.39 2.10 -13.50
N GLY A 187 11.88 3.23 -14.02
CA GLY A 187 12.97 3.37 -15.01
C GLY A 187 13.66 2.06 -15.44
N MET A 188 13.30 1.58 -16.63
CA MET A 188 13.66 0.26 -17.16
C MET A 188 15.13 -0.12 -16.90
N GLN A 189 15.37 -1.21 -16.18
CA GLN A 189 16.49 -2.07 -16.52
C GLN A 189 15.97 -3.03 -17.57
N THR A 190 16.30 -2.78 -18.83
CA THR A 190 16.29 -3.86 -19.81
C THR A 190 17.16 -4.97 -19.23
N VAL A 191 16.57 -6.11 -18.94
CA VAL A 191 17.32 -7.35 -18.77
C VAL A 191 18.26 -7.43 -19.98
N PRO A 192 19.60 -7.41 -19.81
CA PRO A 192 20.46 -7.66 -20.96
C PRO A 192 20.04 -9.02 -21.51
N ALA A 193 19.70 -9.05 -22.81
CA ALA A 193 19.30 -10.25 -23.52
C ALA A 193 20.49 -11.21 -23.64
N THR A 194 20.85 -11.86 -22.54
CA THR A 194 21.92 -12.84 -22.46
C THR A 194 21.53 -13.85 -21.40
N GLU A 195 20.81 -14.88 -21.84
CA GLU A 195 20.94 -16.31 -21.48
C GLU A 195 19.64 -17.03 -21.87
N SER A 196 19.36 -17.02 -23.17
CA SER A 196 18.66 -18.11 -23.85
C SER A 196 19.63 -18.63 -24.91
N ALA A 197 20.55 -19.49 -24.48
CA ALA A 197 21.38 -20.32 -25.34
C ALA A 197 21.06 -21.79 -25.02
#